data_AF-A0AA86PTT7-F1
#
_entry.id   AF-A0AA86PTT7-F1
#
_cell.length_a   1.000
_cell.length_b   1.000
_cell.length_c   1.000
_cell.angle_alpha   90.00
_cell.angle_beta   90.00
_cell.angle_gamma   90.00
#
_symmetry.space_group_name_H-M   'P 1'
#
loop_
_entity.id
_entity.type
_entity.pdbx_description
1 polymer ?
#
loop_
_entity_poly.entity_id
_entity_poly.type
_entity_poly.pdbx_seq_one_letter_code
_entity_poly.pdbx_strand_id
1 'polypeptide(L)'
;MKASPTIFADDIQISHDPNVDKDVVLMELSELLQPLGLELALEKCSSTQNGGEITFFGQTFSQTSTSSLAERLTDKIDKCLKVLEASPITNHQKFLLLRSVVLPKVNYAPLVDFAPKTPLDSFDNQYGPIDQMVFKYASDLFAVKDLSETEQADFFTNSASKGGLEMVVPSLYYDFMQAQQKAVLAGGVGIFKALRAEYLKTLQDHPGVPAIGYAINDFTYLTDNELFDLIKPRFQVLNKELDSDSKCLLCGNRMTAQHEIKCNRNAGIRTVRHDYVMKKVLAKIDHHRHPPGRQNPWQPTLIRQIGET
;
A
#
# COMPACT_ATOMS: atom_id res chain seq x y z
N MET A 1 35.54 -25.63 -12.33
CA MET A 1 35.20 -24.49 -11.44
C MET A 1 34.05 -24.87 -10.50
N LYS A 2 34.06 -24.47 -9.22
CA LYS A 2 32.83 -24.52 -8.39
C LYS A 2 32.06 -23.23 -8.64
N ALA A 3 30.99 -23.31 -9.41
CA ALA A 3 30.13 -22.19 -9.74
C ALA A 3 28.68 -22.51 -9.39
N SER A 4 27.96 -21.49 -8.95
CA SER A 4 26.55 -21.56 -8.60
C SER A 4 25.79 -20.58 -9.49
N PRO A 5 25.12 -21.07 -10.55
CA PRO A 5 24.31 -20.22 -11.42
C PRO A 5 22.95 -19.93 -10.79
N THR A 6 22.49 -18.70 -10.95
CA THR A 6 21.11 -18.26 -10.74
C THR A 6 20.57 -17.79 -12.08
N ILE A 7 19.50 -18.41 -12.55
CA ILE A 7 18.97 -18.21 -13.90
C ILE A 7 17.55 -17.67 -13.80
N PHE A 8 17.24 -16.65 -14.60
CA PHE A 8 15.88 -16.19 -14.81
C PHE A 8 15.68 -15.76 -16.26
N ALA A 9 14.86 -16.53 -16.99
CA ALA A 9 14.72 -16.37 -18.43
C ALA A 9 16.10 -16.39 -19.14
N ASP A 10 16.47 -15.32 -19.82
CA ASP A 10 17.74 -15.12 -20.52
C ASP A 10 18.85 -14.50 -19.63
N ASP A 11 18.52 -13.97 -18.46
CA ASP A 11 19.49 -13.43 -17.52
C ASP A 11 20.11 -14.56 -16.66
N ILE A 12 21.43 -14.66 -16.70
CA ILE A 12 22.22 -15.63 -15.93
C ILE A 12 23.22 -14.88 -15.05
N GLN A 13 23.10 -15.06 -13.72
CA GLN A 13 24.12 -14.66 -12.76
C GLN A 13 24.94 -15.88 -12.37
N ILE A 14 26.27 -15.79 -12.43
CA ILE A 14 27.18 -16.87 -12.00
C ILE A 14 28.00 -16.39 -10.81
N SER A 15 27.82 -17.05 -9.67
CA SER A 15 28.72 -16.89 -8.51
C SER A 15 29.83 -17.94 -8.60
N HIS A 16 31.09 -17.52 -8.57
CA HIS A 16 32.26 -18.42 -8.70
C HIS A 16 33.37 -18.06 -7.70
N ASP A 17 34.42 -18.89 -7.64
CA ASP A 17 35.59 -18.64 -6.82
C ASP A 17 36.27 -17.32 -7.21
N PRO A 18 36.67 -16.46 -6.24
CA PRO A 18 37.26 -15.15 -6.52
C PRO A 18 38.56 -15.21 -7.32
N ASN A 19 39.27 -16.34 -7.33
CA ASN A 19 40.52 -16.52 -8.07
C ASN A 19 40.30 -16.86 -9.56
N VAL A 20 39.07 -17.13 -9.99
CA VAL A 20 38.75 -17.40 -11.39
C VAL A 20 38.44 -16.08 -12.09
N ASP A 21 39.16 -15.77 -13.15
CA ASP A 21 38.92 -14.57 -13.96
C ASP A 21 37.57 -14.68 -14.71
N LYS A 22 36.82 -13.57 -14.79
CA LYS A 22 35.53 -13.52 -15.49
C LYS A 22 35.63 -14.02 -16.94
N ASP A 23 36.74 -13.79 -17.63
CA ASP A 23 36.90 -14.13 -19.05
C ASP A 23 36.95 -15.66 -19.23
N VAL A 24 37.48 -16.38 -18.24
CA VAL A 24 37.43 -17.85 -18.20
C VAL A 24 35.99 -18.33 -18.06
N VAL A 25 35.20 -17.68 -17.19
CA VAL A 25 33.78 -18.02 -17.00
C VAL A 25 32.97 -17.76 -18.28
N LEU A 26 33.20 -16.63 -18.94
CA LEU A 26 32.54 -16.29 -20.20
C LEU A 26 32.89 -17.26 -21.32
N MET A 27 34.16 -17.66 -21.42
CA MET A 27 34.60 -18.67 -22.38
C MET A 27 33.92 -20.02 -22.14
N GLU A 28 33.97 -20.55 -20.91
CA GLU A 28 33.32 -21.82 -20.55
C GLU A 28 31.80 -21.77 -20.81
N LEU A 29 31.14 -20.65 -20.46
CA LEU A 29 29.71 -20.48 -20.69
C LEU A 29 29.38 -20.42 -22.19
N SER A 30 30.21 -19.76 -23.00
CA SER A 30 30.04 -19.72 -24.45
C SER A 30 30.17 -21.10 -25.08
N GLU A 31 31.14 -21.90 -24.65
CA GLU A 31 31.32 -23.29 -25.12
C GLU A 31 30.13 -24.18 -24.75
N LEU A 32 29.51 -23.95 -23.58
CA LEU A 32 28.32 -24.68 -23.14
C LEU A 32 27.05 -24.30 -23.92
N LEU A 33 26.92 -23.04 -24.33
CA LEU A 33 25.74 -22.51 -25.02
C LEU A 33 25.78 -22.75 -26.54
N GLN A 34 26.96 -22.78 -27.14
CA GLN A 34 27.15 -22.93 -28.58
C GLN A 34 26.46 -24.18 -29.18
N PRO A 35 26.51 -25.39 -28.57
CA PRO A 35 25.80 -26.58 -29.08
C PRO A 35 24.28 -26.43 -29.07
N LEU A 36 23.75 -25.50 -28.27
CA LEU A 36 22.32 -25.18 -28.20
C LEU A 36 21.91 -24.11 -29.22
N GLY A 37 22.85 -23.59 -30.02
CA GLY A 37 22.61 -22.47 -30.94
C GLY A 37 22.38 -21.13 -30.23
N LEU A 38 22.89 -20.98 -29.00
CA LEU A 38 22.79 -19.78 -28.20
C LEU A 38 24.15 -19.07 -28.12
N GLU A 39 24.12 -17.75 -28.11
CA GLU A 39 25.31 -16.90 -28.03
C GLU A 39 25.20 -15.91 -26.86
N LEU A 40 26.33 -15.55 -26.26
CA LEU A 40 26.39 -14.54 -25.21
C LEU A 40 26.38 -13.14 -25.81
N ALA A 41 25.52 -12.27 -25.30
CA ALA A 41 25.57 -10.83 -25.54
C ALA A 41 26.70 -10.21 -24.72
N LEU A 42 27.95 -10.35 -25.18
CA LEU A 42 29.17 -9.96 -24.45
C LEU A 42 29.16 -8.49 -24.01
N GLU A 43 28.52 -7.61 -24.77
CA GLU A 43 28.36 -6.19 -24.44
C GLU A 43 27.49 -5.93 -23.21
N LYS A 44 26.64 -6.90 -22.82
CA LYS A 44 25.83 -6.86 -21.59
C LYS A 44 26.48 -7.60 -20.43
N CYS A 45 27.56 -8.35 -20.67
CA CYS A 45 28.24 -9.09 -19.63
C CYS A 45 29.06 -8.14 -18.73
N SER A 46 28.69 -8.09 -17.46
CA SER A 46 29.38 -7.34 -16.41
C SER A 46 29.89 -8.27 -15.32
N SER A 47 30.90 -7.83 -14.57
CA SER A 47 31.45 -8.58 -13.44
C SER A 47 31.69 -7.64 -12.27
N THR A 48 31.59 -8.17 -11.05
CA THR A 48 31.95 -7.45 -9.84
C THR A 48 33.46 -7.38 -9.59
N GLN A 49 34.27 -8.11 -10.38
CA GLN A 49 35.73 -8.08 -10.30
C GLN A 49 36.31 -6.68 -10.54
N ASN A 50 37.44 -6.40 -9.89
CA ASN A 50 38.17 -5.12 -9.99
C ASN A 50 37.33 -3.89 -9.64
N GLY A 51 36.42 -4.03 -8.67
CA GLY A 51 35.53 -2.94 -8.24
C GLY A 51 34.36 -2.68 -9.20
N GLY A 52 34.10 -3.59 -10.12
CA GLY A 52 32.92 -3.54 -10.97
C GLY A 52 31.63 -3.81 -10.21
N GLU A 53 30.52 -3.56 -10.90
CA GLU A 53 29.18 -3.81 -10.39
C GLU A 53 28.37 -4.57 -11.44
N ILE A 54 27.40 -5.36 -10.97
CA ILE A 54 26.43 -6.03 -11.84
C ILE A 54 25.02 -5.68 -11.39
N THR A 55 24.07 -5.70 -12.31
CA THR A 55 22.65 -5.54 -11.98
C THR A 55 21.90 -6.82 -12.33
N PHE A 56 21.23 -7.43 -11.34
CA PHE A 56 20.42 -8.63 -11.53
C PHE A 56 19.07 -8.45 -10.84
N PHE A 57 17.97 -8.72 -11.54
CA PHE A 57 16.60 -8.30 -11.14
C PHE A 57 16.47 -6.83 -10.76
N GLY A 58 17.37 -6.00 -11.31
CA GLY A 58 17.40 -4.58 -11.02
C GLY A 58 17.95 -4.21 -9.65
N GLN A 59 18.51 -5.17 -8.91
CA GLN A 59 19.36 -4.92 -7.76
C GLN A 59 20.81 -4.87 -8.22
N THR A 60 21.56 -3.87 -7.75
CA THR A 60 22.98 -3.74 -8.05
C THR A 60 23.80 -4.41 -6.97
N PHE A 61 24.78 -5.21 -7.40
CA PHE A 61 25.70 -5.97 -6.55
C PHE A 61 27.13 -5.55 -6.86
N SER A 62 27.92 -5.38 -5.82
CA SER A 62 29.38 -5.30 -5.88
C SER A 62 29.98 -6.57 -5.24
N GLN A 63 31.31 -6.66 -5.15
CA GLN A 63 31.95 -7.76 -4.41
C GLN A 63 31.64 -7.75 -2.91
N THR A 64 31.38 -6.58 -2.35
CA THR A 64 31.33 -6.39 -0.88
C THR A 64 29.99 -5.88 -0.38
N SER A 65 29.11 -5.44 -1.28
CA SER A 65 27.85 -4.80 -0.90
C SER A 65 26.77 -5.00 -1.95
N THR A 66 25.55 -4.74 -1.51
CA THR A 66 24.38 -4.70 -2.38
C THR A 66 23.69 -3.36 -2.20
N SER A 67 23.35 -2.71 -3.30
CA SER A 67 22.62 -1.44 -3.30
C SER A 67 21.13 -1.70 -3.08
N SER A 68 20.48 -0.82 -2.32
CA SER A 68 19.03 -0.90 -2.13
C SER A 68 18.28 -0.59 -3.42
N LEU A 69 17.12 -1.21 -3.58
CA LEU A 69 16.19 -0.89 -4.66
C LEU A 69 15.46 0.45 -4.48
N ALA A 70 15.54 1.06 -3.30
CA ALA A 70 14.74 2.22 -2.92
C ALA A 70 14.89 3.40 -3.90
N GLU A 71 16.12 3.83 -4.21
CA GLU A 71 16.37 5.00 -5.06
C GLU A 71 15.71 4.86 -6.44
N ARG A 72 15.95 3.73 -7.11
CA ARG A 72 15.36 3.42 -8.42
C ARG A 72 13.83 3.37 -8.38
N LEU A 73 13.28 2.87 -7.27
CA LEU A 73 11.83 2.77 -7.11
C LEU A 73 11.18 4.10 -6.72
N THR A 74 11.92 5.00 -6.08
CA THR A 74 11.53 6.40 -5.86
C THR A 74 11.32 7.11 -7.20
N ASP A 75 12.24 6.96 -8.15
CA ASP A 75 12.06 7.52 -9.50
C ASP A 75 10.88 6.90 -10.24
N LYS A 76 10.66 5.59 -10.04
CA LYS A 76 9.56 4.87 -10.68
C LYS A 76 8.21 5.31 -10.12
N ILE A 77 8.09 5.49 -8.80
CA ILE A 77 6.85 5.94 -8.16
C ILE A 77 6.56 7.38 -8.58
N ASP A 78 7.56 8.28 -8.57
CA ASP A 78 7.41 9.67 -9.00
C ASP A 78 6.80 9.78 -10.41
N LYS A 79 7.36 9.03 -11.37
CA LYS A 79 6.83 8.98 -12.74
C LYS A 79 5.39 8.48 -12.79
N CYS A 80 5.05 7.43 -12.02
CA CYS A 80 3.69 6.91 -11.97
C CYS A 80 2.71 7.91 -11.36
N LEU A 81 3.09 8.60 -10.28
CA LEU A 81 2.27 9.63 -9.64
C LEU A 81 2.02 10.80 -10.59
N LYS A 82 3.04 11.28 -11.33
CA LYS A 82 2.89 12.32 -12.36
C LYS A 82 1.92 11.93 -13.47
N VAL A 83 1.91 10.66 -13.88
CA VAL A 83 0.95 10.15 -14.86
C VAL A 83 -0.48 10.16 -14.31
N LEU A 84 -0.67 9.72 -13.05
CA LEU A 84 -1.99 9.77 -12.41
C LEU A 84 -2.46 11.22 -12.21
N GLU A 85 -1.57 12.13 -11.80
CA GLU A 85 -1.85 13.56 -11.63
C GLU A 85 -2.42 14.16 -12.92
N ALA A 86 -1.76 13.92 -14.05
CA ALA A 86 -2.15 14.44 -15.37
C ALA A 86 -3.37 13.74 -15.99
N SER A 87 -3.83 12.63 -15.43
CA SER A 87 -4.95 11.86 -16.00
C SER A 87 -6.30 12.59 -15.79
N PRO A 88 -7.13 12.74 -16.84
CA PRO A 88 -8.42 13.45 -16.77
C PRO A 88 -9.54 12.53 -16.23
N ILE A 89 -9.32 12.00 -15.02
CA ILE A 89 -10.22 11.08 -14.31
C ILE A 89 -10.47 11.60 -12.88
N THR A 90 -11.50 11.09 -12.20
CA THR A 90 -11.85 11.56 -10.84
C THR A 90 -10.75 11.21 -9.84
N ASN A 91 -10.68 11.97 -8.74
CA ASN A 91 -9.72 11.70 -7.66
C ASN A 91 -9.93 10.31 -7.05
N HIS A 92 -11.17 9.82 -7.01
CA HIS A 92 -11.44 8.45 -6.58
C HIS A 92 -10.80 7.43 -7.53
N GLN A 93 -10.94 7.61 -8.85
CA GLN A 93 -10.30 6.72 -9.83
C GLN A 93 -8.77 6.79 -9.74
N LYS A 94 -8.19 7.97 -9.53
CA LYS A 94 -6.75 8.13 -9.27
C LYS A 94 -6.32 7.36 -8.02
N PHE A 95 -7.09 7.42 -6.93
CA PHE A 95 -6.82 6.64 -5.73
C PHE A 95 -6.90 5.13 -5.97
N LEU A 96 -7.93 4.65 -6.68
CA LEU A 96 -8.05 3.23 -7.00
C LEU A 96 -6.86 2.73 -7.84
N LEU A 97 -6.40 3.52 -8.82
CA LEU A 97 -5.20 3.21 -9.60
C LEU A 97 -3.92 3.31 -8.78
N LEU A 98 -3.83 4.30 -7.88
CA LEU A 98 -2.72 4.42 -6.94
C LEU A 98 -2.57 3.11 -6.14
N ARG A 99 -3.66 2.66 -5.53
CA ARG A 99 -3.70 1.47 -4.67
C ARG A 99 -3.49 0.16 -5.44
N SER A 100 -4.13 0.01 -6.61
CA SER A 100 -4.18 -1.28 -7.33
C SER A 100 -3.09 -1.46 -8.39
N VAL A 101 -2.49 -0.37 -8.88
CA VAL A 101 -1.53 -0.42 -10.00
C VAL A 101 -0.19 0.21 -9.62
N VAL A 102 -0.20 1.38 -8.99
CA VAL A 102 1.03 2.14 -8.74
C VAL A 102 1.78 1.62 -7.51
N LEU A 103 1.09 1.46 -6.39
CA LEU A 103 1.71 0.97 -5.15
C LEU A 103 2.29 -0.46 -5.27
N PRO A 104 1.64 -1.40 -5.98
CA PRO A 104 2.23 -2.72 -6.26
C PRO A 104 3.55 -2.69 -7.05
N LYS A 105 3.85 -1.60 -7.77
CA LYS A 105 5.12 -1.47 -8.52
C LYS A 105 6.33 -1.22 -7.64
N VAL A 106 6.13 -0.94 -6.34
CA VAL A 106 7.18 -0.64 -5.37
C VAL A 106 7.07 -1.46 -4.08
N ASN A 107 5.88 -1.92 -3.70
CA ASN A 107 5.67 -2.65 -2.45
C ASN A 107 6.34 -4.03 -2.39
N TYR A 108 6.73 -4.61 -3.53
CA TYR A 108 7.45 -5.88 -3.55
C TYR A 108 8.91 -5.73 -3.09
N ALA A 109 9.45 -4.50 -3.10
CA ALA A 109 10.88 -4.30 -3.01
C ALA A 109 11.47 -4.75 -1.67
N PRO A 110 10.88 -4.44 -0.50
CA PRO A 110 11.40 -4.98 0.77
C PRO A 110 11.34 -6.51 0.87
N LEU A 111 10.57 -7.22 0.01
CA LEU A 111 10.53 -8.68 -0.03
C LEU A 111 11.72 -9.29 -0.77
N VAL A 112 12.35 -8.54 -1.68
CA VAL A 112 13.41 -9.03 -2.56
C VAL A 112 14.73 -8.29 -2.39
N ASP A 113 14.72 -7.18 -1.66
CA ASP A 113 15.91 -6.38 -1.40
C ASP A 113 16.81 -7.09 -0.37
N PHE A 114 18.07 -7.33 -0.77
CA PHE A 114 19.11 -7.89 0.08
C PHE A 114 19.98 -6.82 0.77
N ALA A 115 19.77 -5.53 0.48
CA ALA A 115 20.50 -4.46 1.13
C ALA A 115 20.13 -4.36 2.62
N PRO A 116 21.08 -4.00 3.49
CA PRO A 116 20.80 -3.82 4.91
C PRO A 116 19.80 -2.67 5.14
N LYS A 117 18.99 -2.80 6.20
CA LYS A 117 18.10 -1.73 6.66
C LYS A 117 18.95 -0.51 7.01
N THR A 118 18.65 0.63 6.39
CA THR A 118 19.35 1.89 6.64
C THR A 118 18.39 2.82 7.40
N PRO A 119 18.60 3.07 8.70
CA PRO A 119 17.74 3.94 9.50
C PRO A 119 17.65 5.36 8.90
N LEU A 120 16.47 5.96 8.94
CA LEU A 120 16.20 7.33 8.48
C LEU A 120 15.33 8.08 9.50
N ASP A 121 15.36 9.42 9.45
CA ASP A 121 14.63 10.30 10.38
C ASP A 121 13.10 10.13 10.32
N SER A 122 12.56 9.70 9.18
CA SER A 122 11.14 9.44 8.96
C SER A 122 10.97 8.07 8.31
N PHE A 123 10.02 7.29 8.85
CA PHE A 123 9.76 5.91 8.44
C PHE A 123 11.02 5.03 8.36
N ASP A 124 11.82 5.02 9.45
CA ASP A 124 12.99 4.22 9.86
C ASP A 124 13.56 3.13 8.90
N ASN A 125 13.66 3.40 7.60
CA ASN A 125 14.35 2.60 6.59
C ASN A 125 14.40 3.37 5.26
N GLN A 126 15.24 2.88 4.36
CA GLN A 126 15.47 3.46 3.04
C GLN A 126 14.24 3.61 2.14
N TYR A 127 13.11 2.96 2.44
CA TYR A 127 11.87 3.09 1.68
C TYR A 127 10.93 4.20 2.20
N GLY A 128 11.25 4.84 3.32
CA GLY A 128 10.45 5.92 3.91
C GLY A 128 10.04 7.04 2.94
N PRO A 129 10.94 7.52 2.06
CA PRO A 129 10.59 8.51 1.05
C PRO A 129 9.47 8.08 0.11
N ILE A 130 9.37 6.78 -0.23
CA ILE A 130 8.31 6.26 -1.09
C ILE A 130 6.95 6.36 -0.38
N ASP A 131 6.89 5.95 0.89
CA ASP A 131 5.67 6.02 1.70
C ASP A 131 5.21 7.48 1.84
N GLN A 132 6.13 8.42 2.07
CA GLN A 132 5.83 9.87 2.11
C GLN A 132 5.27 10.40 0.80
N MET A 133 5.87 10.05 -0.35
CA MET A 133 5.36 10.46 -1.66
C MET A 133 3.93 9.95 -1.90
N VAL A 134 3.67 8.70 -1.54
CA VAL A 134 2.35 8.07 -1.67
C VAL A 134 1.33 8.75 -0.75
N PHE A 135 1.67 8.96 0.53
CA PHE A 135 0.77 9.58 1.51
C PHE A 135 0.49 11.05 1.19
N LYS A 136 1.51 11.79 0.76
CA LYS A 136 1.33 13.16 0.29
C LYS A 136 0.37 13.22 -0.90
N TYR A 137 0.63 12.44 -1.94
CA TYR A 137 -0.23 12.40 -3.12
C TYR A 137 -1.66 11.96 -2.78
N ALA A 138 -1.84 10.93 -1.94
CA ALA A 138 -3.15 10.50 -1.50
C ALA A 138 -3.88 11.56 -0.67
N SER A 139 -3.17 12.28 0.21
CA SER A 139 -3.73 13.39 0.99
C SER A 139 -4.21 14.52 0.08
N ASP A 140 -3.44 14.84 -0.95
CA ASP A 140 -3.79 15.84 -1.97
C ASP A 140 -5.05 15.41 -2.76
N LEU A 141 -5.18 14.13 -3.14
CA LEU A 141 -6.41 13.60 -3.77
C LEU A 141 -7.66 13.77 -2.91
N PHE A 142 -7.52 13.58 -1.59
CA PHE A 142 -8.61 13.69 -0.62
C PHE A 142 -8.82 15.10 -0.08
N ALA A 143 -8.00 16.08 -0.51
CA ALA A 143 -7.98 17.44 0.00
C ALA A 143 -7.85 17.51 1.54
N VAL A 144 -7.17 16.54 2.15
CA VAL A 144 -6.90 16.52 3.58
C VAL A 144 -5.56 17.18 3.81
N LYS A 145 -5.59 18.36 4.43
CA LYS A 145 -4.41 19.13 4.79
C LYS A 145 -4.12 18.97 6.28
N ASP A 146 -2.87 19.24 6.67
CA ASP A 146 -2.45 19.37 8.07
C ASP A 146 -2.44 18.08 8.91
N LEU A 147 -2.50 16.90 8.27
CA LEU A 147 -2.23 15.65 8.99
C LEU A 147 -0.75 15.48 9.26
N SER A 148 -0.40 15.10 10.49
CA SER A 148 0.95 14.62 10.80
C SER A 148 1.28 13.34 10.01
N GLU A 149 2.56 12.99 9.90
CA GLU A 149 2.98 11.74 9.27
C GLU A 149 2.34 10.51 9.94
N THR A 150 2.16 10.55 11.26
CA THR A 150 1.53 9.45 12.02
C THR A 150 0.03 9.34 11.74
N GLU A 151 -0.68 10.46 11.59
CA GLU A 151 -2.10 10.48 11.22
C GLU A 151 -2.33 10.02 9.78
N GLN A 152 -1.43 10.40 8.87
CA GLN A 152 -1.43 9.90 7.50
C GLN A 152 -1.20 8.38 7.48
N ALA A 153 -0.17 7.90 8.18
CA ALA A 153 0.14 6.49 8.27
C ALA A 153 -1.04 5.68 8.84
N ASP A 154 -1.68 6.17 9.92
CA ASP A 154 -2.89 5.54 10.47
C ASP A 154 -4.01 5.50 9.43
N PHE A 155 -4.39 6.64 8.86
CA PHE A 155 -5.50 6.68 7.91
C PHE A 155 -5.27 5.78 6.70
N PHE A 156 -4.08 5.85 6.11
CA PHE A 156 -3.81 5.18 4.85
C PHE A 156 -3.58 3.68 4.99
N THR A 157 -3.04 3.22 6.13
CA THR A 157 -2.67 1.81 6.29
C THR A 157 -3.61 1.01 7.19
N ASN A 158 -4.43 1.65 8.01
CA ASN A 158 -5.35 0.97 8.93
C ASN A 158 -6.52 0.29 8.20
N SER A 159 -7.20 -0.60 8.91
CA SER A 159 -8.29 -1.45 8.42
C SER A 159 -9.44 -0.63 7.84
N ALA A 160 -10.04 -1.12 6.76
CA ALA A 160 -11.22 -0.50 6.14
C ALA A 160 -12.40 -0.47 7.12
N SER A 161 -12.52 -1.52 7.95
CA SER A 161 -13.52 -1.60 9.03
C SER A 161 -13.36 -0.54 10.11
N LYS A 162 -12.16 0.05 10.23
CA LYS A 162 -11.83 1.10 11.19
C LYS A 162 -11.70 2.47 10.50
N GLY A 163 -12.17 2.56 9.24
CA GLY A 163 -12.16 3.78 8.45
C GLY A 163 -10.82 4.11 7.79
N GLY A 164 -9.83 3.23 7.85
CA GLY A 164 -8.57 3.37 7.10
C GLY A 164 -8.68 2.84 5.67
N LEU A 165 -7.62 2.94 4.88
CA LEU A 165 -7.62 2.56 3.46
C LEU A 165 -6.89 1.26 3.13
N GLU A 166 -6.30 0.59 4.12
CA GLU A 166 -5.58 -0.69 3.97
C GLU A 166 -4.49 -0.69 2.88
N MET A 167 -3.81 0.44 2.68
CA MET A 167 -2.68 0.51 1.76
C MET A 167 -1.49 -0.29 2.33
N VAL A 168 -0.87 -1.09 1.48
CA VAL A 168 0.35 -1.85 1.79
C VAL A 168 1.53 -1.09 1.22
N VAL A 169 2.22 -0.36 2.07
CA VAL A 169 3.33 0.53 1.68
C VAL A 169 4.69 -0.05 2.07
N PRO A 170 5.74 0.15 1.27
CA PRO A 170 7.06 -0.46 1.48
C PRO A 170 7.66 -0.28 2.88
N SER A 171 7.71 0.95 3.40
CA SER A 171 8.47 1.21 4.63
C SER A 171 7.77 0.69 5.88
N LEU A 172 6.48 0.97 6.05
CA LEU A 172 5.74 0.50 7.23
C LEU A 172 5.60 -1.03 7.27
N TYR A 173 5.61 -1.70 6.12
CA TYR A 173 5.59 -3.15 6.02
C TYR A 173 6.97 -3.80 5.98
N TYR A 174 8.06 -3.01 6.02
CA TYR A 174 9.41 -3.48 5.78
C TYR A 174 9.78 -4.71 6.63
N ASP A 175 9.60 -4.62 7.95
CA ASP A 175 10.00 -5.68 8.86
C ASP A 175 9.18 -6.98 8.64
N PHE A 176 7.89 -6.86 8.30
CA PHE A 176 7.04 -8.01 7.95
C PHE A 176 7.49 -8.65 6.64
N MET A 177 7.79 -7.83 5.62
CA MET A 177 8.26 -8.28 4.32
C MET A 177 9.62 -9.01 4.42
N GLN A 178 10.55 -8.44 5.18
CA GLN A 178 11.86 -9.03 5.45
C GLN A 178 11.77 -10.32 6.28
N ALA A 179 10.84 -10.40 7.24
CA ALA A 179 10.59 -11.64 7.98
C ALA A 179 10.11 -12.76 7.03
N GLN A 180 9.21 -12.45 6.10
CA GLN A 180 8.75 -13.42 5.09
C GLN A 180 9.88 -13.84 4.13
N GLN A 181 10.72 -12.90 3.67
CA GLN A 181 11.88 -13.21 2.85
C GLN A 181 12.81 -14.20 3.56
N LYS A 182 13.15 -13.94 4.83
CA LYS A 182 13.98 -14.83 5.65
C LYS A 182 13.36 -16.22 5.83
N ALA A 183 12.05 -16.30 6.04
CA ALA A 183 11.34 -17.58 6.17
C ALA A 183 11.42 -18.42 4.88
N VAL A 184 11.27 -17.78 3.71
CA VAL A 184 11.41 -18.45 2.40
C VAL A 184 12.83 -18.91 2.16
N LEU A 185 13.83 -18.05 2.44
CA LEU A 185 15.25 -18.39 2.27
C LEU A 185 15.69 -19.53 3.20
N ALA A 186 15.05 -19.70 4.35
CA ALA A 186 15.27 -20.81 5.27
C ALA A 186 14.61 -22.14 4.83
N GLY A 187 14.01 -22.19 3.63
CA GLY A 187 13.31 -23.36 3.10
C GLY A 187 11.87 -23.52 3.57
N GLY A 188 11.30 -22.49 4.22
CA GLY A 188 9.90 -22.44 4.63
C GLY A 188 8.95 -22.04 3.49
N VAL A 189 7.65 -22.04 3.79
CA VAL A 189 6.60 -21.53 2.89
C VAL A 189 6.25 -20.11 3.32
N GLY A 190 6.58 -19.12 2.47
CA GLY A 190 6.16 -17.73 2.69
C GLY A 190 4.69 -17.53 2.28
N ILE A 191 3.85 -17.08 3.21
CA ILE A 191 2.44 -16.77 2.93
C ILE A 191 2.28 -15.26 2.76
N PHE A 192 2.69 -14.76 1.60
CA PHE A 192 2.64 -13.32 1.30
C PHE A 192 1.23 -12.73 1.40
N LYS A 193 0.19 -13.52 1.14
CA LYS A 193 -1.21 -13.10 1.28
C LYS A 193 -1.58 -12.69 2.72
N ALA A 194 -0.83 -13.16 3.72
CA ALA A 194 -1.10 -12.91 5.14
C ALA A 194 -0.43 -11.63 5.68
N LEU A 195 0.54 -11.06 4.96
CA LEU A 195 1.33 -9.89 5.40
C LEU A 195 0.46 -8.72 5.89
N ARG A 196 -0.57 -8.38 5.11
CA ARG A 196 -1.54 -7.34 5.46
C ARG A 196 -2.28 -7.65 6.75
N ALA A 197 -2.74 -8.89 6.91
CA ALA A 197 -3.46 -9.30 8.11
C ALA A 197 -2.55 -9.28 9.36
N GLU A 198 -1.26 -9.60 9.20
CA GLU A 198 -0.27 -9.54 10.29
C GLU A 198 0.02 -8.10 10.72
N TYR A 199 0.29 -7.21 9.76
CA TYR A 199 0.50 -5.79 10.05
C TYR A 199 -0.72 -5.17 10.73
N LEU A 200 -1.94 -5.42 10.22
CA LEU A 200 -3.16 -4.86 10.78
C LEU A 200 -3.42 -5.28 12.24
N LYS A 201 -2.88 -6.42 12.70
CA LYS A 201 -2.96 -6.83 14.12
C LYS A 201 -2.12 -5.96 15.04
N THR A 202 -1.12 -5.27 14.51
CA THR A 202 -0.23 -4.39 15.30
C THR A 202 -0.80 -2.98 15.49
N LEU A 203 -1.80 -2.62 14.69
CA LEU A 203 -2.42 -1.30 14.75
C LEU A 203 -3.42 -1.22 15.90
N GLN A 204 -3.43 -0.06 16.55
CA GLN A 204 -4.36 0.22 17.64
C GLN A 204 -5.80 0.41 17.14
N ASP A 205 -6.77 0.09 18.01
CA ASP A 205 -8.17 0.38 17.78
C ASP A 205 -8.51 1.83 18.11
N HIS A 206 -9.16 2.51 17.16
CA HIS A 206 -9.69 3.85 17.35
C HIS A 206 -11.23 3.81 17.28
N PRO A 207 -11.91 3.59 18.42
CA PRO A 207 -13.37 3.52 18.45
C PRO A 207 -13.98 4.89 18.10
N GLY A 208 -15.04 4.89 17.28
CA GLY A 208 -15.80 6.08 16.94
C GLY A 208 -15.36 6.79 15.65
N VAL A 209 -14.41 6.22 14.91
CA VAL A 209 -14.02 6.74 13.59
C VAL A 209 -14.95 6.21 12.50
N PRO A 210 -15.48 7.06 11.60
CA PRO A 210 -16.35 6.61 10.51
C PRO A 210 -15.66 5.57 9.60
N ALA A 211 -16.35 4.46 9.33
CA ALA A 211 -15.84 3.34 8.51
C ALA A 211 -15.89 3.62 7.00
N ILE A 212 -15.40 4.79 6.59
CA ILE A 212 -15.45 5.28 5.19
C ILE A 212 -14.55 4.48 4.25
N GLY A 213 -13.61 3.73 4.80
CA GLY A 213 -12.65 2.91 4.06
C GLY A 213 -13.31 1.89 3.12
N TYR A 214 -14.45 1.32 3.50
CA TYR A 214 -15.18 0.40 2.61
C TYR A 214 -15.73 1.09 1.36
N ALA A 215 -16.29 2.28 1.53
CA ALA A 215 -16.88 3.06 0.44
C ALA A 215 -15.78 3.53 -0.54
N ILE A 216 -14.65 3.99 -0.01
CA ILE A 216 -13.51 4.49 -0.79
C ILE A 216 -12.72 3.35 -1.45
N ASN A 217 -12.77 2.14 -0.90
CA ASN A 217 -12.12 0.98 -1.50
C ASN A 217 -13.00 0.23 -2.50
N ASP A 218 -14.26 0.63 -2.66
CA ASP A 218 -15.18 0.05 -3.64
C ASP A 218 -14.75 0.44 -5.06
N PHE A 219 -14.88 -0.47 -6.01
CA PHE A 219 -14.58 -0.19 -7.43
C PHE A 219 -15.69 0.59 -8.13
N THR A 220 -16.75 0.93 -7.40
CA THR A 220 -17.76 1.87 -7.86
C THR A 220 -17.15 3.26 -7.95
N TYR A 221 -17.15 3.81 -9.16
CA TYR A 221 -16.61 5.14 -9.39
C TYR A 221 -17.46 6.19 -8.67
N LEU A 222 -16.80 6.95 -7.80
CA LEU A 222 -17.37 8.08 -7.09
C LEU A 222 -16.98 9.34 -7.85
N THR A 223 -17.91 10.29 -7.91
CA THR A 223 -17.58 11.66 -8.29
C THR A 223 -16.70 12.30 -7.21
N ASP A 224 -15.98 13.38 -7.56
CA ASP A 224 -15.13 14.07 -6.59
C ASP A 224 -15.95 14.62 -5.40
N ASN A 225 -17.17 15.11 -5.66
CA ASN A 225 -18.07 15.57 -4.60
C ASN A 225 -18.45 14.45 -3.63
N GLU A 226 -18.81 13.26 -4.14
CA GLU A 226 -19.16 12.11 -3.29
C GLU A 226 -17.96 11.63 -2.47
N LEU A 227 -16.75 11.67 -3.06
CA LEU A 227 -15.53 11.35 -2.34
C LEU A 227 -15.28 12.35 -1.20
N PHE A 228 -15.37 13.65 -1.47
CA PHE A 228 -15.16 14.68 -0.45
C PHE A 228 -16.22 14.63 0.66
N ASP A 229 -17.48 14.32 0.32
CA ASP A 229 -18.56 14.13 1.29
C ASP A 229 -18.30 12.94 2.23
N LEU A 230 -17.58 11.90 1.77
CA LEU A 230 -17.15 10.77 2.60
C LEU A 230 -15.94 11.10 3.47
N ILE A 231 -14.99 11.88 2.96
CA ILE A 231 -13.76 12.27 3.68
C ILE A 231 -14.06 13.29 4.79
N LYS A 232 -14.95 14.24 4.52
CA LYS A 232 -15.25 15.38 5.39
C LYS A 232 -15.61 14.97 6.84
N PRO A 233 -16.49 13.99 7.11
CA PRO A 233 -16.82 13.57 8.47
C PRO A 233 -15.65 12.95 9.26
N ARG A 234 -14.58 12.49 8.59
CA ARG A 234 -13.40 11.94 9.27
C ARG A 234 -12.41 13.02 9.70
N PHE A 235 -12.18 14.04 8.88
CA PHE A 235 -11.10 15.01 9.09
C PHE A 235 -11.54 16.44 9.38
N GLN A 236 -12.71 16.84 8.94
CA GLN A 236 -13.22 18.16 9.32
C GLN A 236 -13.85 18.02 10.70
N VAL A 237 -13.22 18.65 11.69
CA VAL A 237 -13.94 19.13 12.87
C VAL A 237 -15.15 19.87 12.32
N LEU A 238 -16.36 19.46 12.69
CA LEU A 238 -17.52 20.30 12.47
C LEU A 238 -17.21 21.59 13.22
N ASN A 239 -16.73 22.61 12.51
CA ASN A 239 -16.60 23.98 12.97
C ASN A 239 -18.00 24.55 13.16
N LYS A 240 -18.78 23.93 14.04
CA LYS A 240 -19.71 24.71 14.84
C LYS A 240 -18.87 25.14 16.02
N GLU A 241 -18.67 26.44 16.14
CA GLU A 241 -18.56 27.06 17.45
C GLU A 241 -19.72 26.50 18.27
N LEU A 242 -19.46 25.41 19.00
CA LEU A 242 -20.41 24.85 19.91
C LEU A 242 -20.47 25.88 21.02
N ASP A 243 -21.57 26.62 21.04
CA ASP A 243 -21.89 27.59 22.07
C ASP A 243 -21.48 26.99 23.41
N SER A 244 -20.58 27.67 24.12
CA SER A 244 -19.80 27.06 25.19
C SER A 244 -20.67 26.63 26.38
N ASP A 245 -21.95 27.01 26.41
CA ASP A 245 -22.95 26.60 27.39
C ASP A 245 -23.94 25.54 26.89
N SER A 246 -23.85 25.16 25.61
CA SER A 246 -24.73 24.15 25.04
C SER A 246 -24.46 22.77 25.64
N LYS A 247 -25.54 22.05 25.97
CA LYS A 247 -25.47 20.67 26.46
C LYS A 247 -25.92 19.70 25.38
N CYS A 248 -25.16 18.62 25.22
CA CYS A 248 -25.67 17.27 25.21
C CYS A 248 -27.17 17.00 24.99
N LEU A 249 -27.85 17.25 23.86
CA LEU A 249 -29.29 16.92 23.79
C LEU A 249 -29.58 15.42 24.03
N LEU A 250 -28.58 14.57 23.80
CA LEU A 250 -28.69 13.13 23.97
C LEU A 250 -28.21 12.66 25.34
N CYS A 251 -27.12 13.22 25.87
CA CYS A 251 -26.49 12.73 27.11
C CYS A 251 -26.36 13.77 28.23
N GLY A 252 -26.80 15.01 28.01
CA GLY A 252 -26.80 16.11 28.99
C GLY A 252 -25.44 16.76 29.27
N ASN A 253 -24.33 16.20 28.78
CA ASN A 253 -22.98 16.73 29.03
C ASN A 253 -22.70 18.00 28.21
N ARG A 254 -21.76 18.82 28.69
CA ARG A 254 -21.33 20.04 27.98
C ARG A 254 -20.85 19.69 26.56
N MET A 255 -21.36 20.42 25.58
CA MET A 255 -21.05 20.23 24.17
C MET A 255 -19.73 20.93 23.87
N THR A 256 -18.63 20.18 23.96
CA THR A 256 -17.30 20.58 23.49
C THR A 256 -16.97 19.85 22.19
N ALA A 257 -16.02 20.35 21.40
CA ALA A 257 -15.55 19.63 20.19
C ALA A 257 -15.15 18.18 20.50
N GLN A 258 -14.53 17.95 21.66
CA GLN A 258 -14.15 16.61 22.11
C GLN A 258 -15.36 15.77 22.56
N HIS A 259 -16.37 16.38 23.18
CA HIS A 259 -17.60 15.71 23.55
C HIS A 259 -18.41 15.29 22.32
N GLU A 260 -18.49 16.13 21.28
CA GLU A 260 -19.18 15.79 20.04
C GLU A 260 -18.62 14.46 19.49
N ILE A 261 -17.30 14.35 19.37
CA ILE A 261 -16.61 13.15 18.85
C ILE A 261 -16.77 11.94 19.78
N LYS A 262 -16.68 12.12 21.11
CA LYS A 262 -16.66 11.00 22.08
C LYS A 262 -18.01 10.63 22.71
N CYS A 263 -19.07 11.37 22.44
CA CYS A 263 -20.37 11.07 23.04
C CYS A 263 -20.93 9.76 22.47
N ASN A 264 -20.99 8.70 23.28
CA ASN A 264 -21.50 7.38 22.87
C ASN A 264 -22.92 7.43 22.29
N ARG A 265 -23.80 8.28 22.84
CA ARG A 265 -25.16 8.46 22.31
C ARG A 265 -25.16 9.16 20.95
N ASN A 266 -24.24 10.11 20.76
CA ASN A 266 -24.07 10.80 19.48
C ASN A 266 -23.35 9.92 18.45
N ALA A 267 -22.46 9.04 18.89
CA ALA A 267 -21.81 8.03 18.06
C ALA A 267 -22.85 7.08 17.45
N GLY A 268 -23.83 6.62 18.23
CA GLY A 268 -24.94 5.81 17.70
C GLY A 268 -25.72 6.53 16.60
N ILE A 269 -26.03 7.82 16.77
CA ILE A 269 -26.71 8.63 15.74
C ILE A 269 -25.81 8.88 14.54
N ARG A 270 -24.51 9.08 14.73
CA ARG A 270 -23.54 9.17 13.64
C ARG A 270 -23.44 7.88 12.85
N THR A 271 -23.41 6.72 13.51
CA THR A 271 -23.41 5.41 12.84
C THR A 271 -24.71 5.21 12.08
N VAL A 272 -25.87 5.47 12.67
CA VAL A 272 -27.16 5.36 11.96
C VAL A 272 -27.24 6.35 10.79
N ARG A 273 -26.73 7.58 10.95
CA ARG A 273 -26.68 8.58 9.88
C ARG A 273 -25.69 8.18 8.79
N HIS A 274 -24.53 7.67 9.17
CA HIS A 274 -23.54 7.10 8.26
C HIS A 274 -24.17 5.95 7.46
N ASP A 275 -24.79 4.99 8.12
CA ASP A 275 -25.42 3.84 7.48
C ASP A 275 -26.59 4.26 6.58
N TYR A 276 -27.33 5.30 6.95
CA TYR A 276 -28.37 5.89 6.12
C TYR A 276 -27.79 6.59 4.88
N VAL A 277 -26.72 7.38 5.04
CA VAL A 277 -26.02 8.04 3.93
C VAL A 277 -25.41 6.99 3.01
N MET A 278 -24.72 5.99 3.57
CA MET A 278 -24.18 4.84 2.85
C MET A 278 -25.26 4.08 2.11
N LYS A 279 -26.41 3.82 2.73
CA LYS A 279 -27.56 3.19 2.07
C LYS A 279 -28.07 4.03 0.90
N LYS A 280 -28.07 5.36 0.99
CA LYS A 280 -28.48 6.26 -0.10
C LYS A 280 -27.44 6.36 -1.22
N VAL A 281 -26.16 6.39 -0.87
CA VAL A 281 -25.04 6.35 -1.82
C VAL A 281 -25.06 5.02 -2.56
N LEU A 282 -25.12 3.89 -1.84
CA LEU A 282 -25.24 2.55 -2.40
C LEU A 282 -26.51 2.38 -3.26
N ALA A 283 -27.65 2.93 -2.86
CA ALA A 283 -28.86 2.89 -3.68
C ALA A 283 -28.73 3.68 -5.00
N LYS A 284 -28.00 4.80 -5.01
CA LYS A 284 -27.70 5.55 -6.25
C LYS A 284 -26.71 4.82 -7.15
N ILE A 285 -25.81 4.04 -6.55
CA ILE A 285 -24.84 3.19 -7.23
C ILE A 285 -25.53 2.00 -7.93
N ASP A 286 -26.53 1.40 -7.30
CA ASP A 286 -27.20 0.16 -7.77
C ASP A 286 -28.04 0.36 -9.05
N HIS A 287 -28.43 1.59 -9.38
CA HIS A 287 -29.34 1.87 -10.49
C HIS A 287 -28.67 1.95 -11.88
N HIS A 288 -27.34 1.92 -11.99
CA HIS A 288 -26.67 2.13 -13.28
C HIS A 288 -25.76 1.01 -13.77
N ARG A 289 -25.47 -0.05 -13.01
CA ARG A 289 -24.31 -0.91 -13.36
C ARG A 289 -24.40 -2.40 -12.97
N HIS A 290 -25.52 -3.08 -13.22
CA HIS A 290 -25.48 -4.54 -13.31
C HIS A 290 -25.37 -4.99 -14.77
N PRO A 291 -24.29 -5.70 -15.17
CA PRO A 291 -24.35 -6.59 -16.32
C PRO A 291 -25.43 -7.65 -16.04
N PRO A 292 -26.23 -8.07 -17.03
CA PRO A 292 -27.22 -9.12 -16.82
C PRO A 292 -26.50 -10.41 -16.41
N GLY A 293 -26.73 -10.88 -15.17
CA GLY A 293 -26.30 -12.23 -14.75
C GLY A 293 -25.56 -12.36 -13.40
N ARG A 294 -25.26 -11.29 -12.66
CA ARG A 294 -24.78 -11.42 -11.26
C ARG A 294 -25.86 -11.03 -10.27
N GLN A 295 -26.30 -11.99 -9.46
CA GLN A 295 -27.14 -11.71 -8.30
C GLN A 295 -26.35 -10.91 -7.27
N ASN A 296 -26.98 -9.85 -6.74
CA ASN A 296 -26.45 -9.05 -5.65
C ASN A 296 -26.34 -9.93 -4.37
N PRO A 297 -25.14 -10.16 -3.81
CA PRO A 297 -24.99 -10.92 -2.57
C PRO A 297 -25.56 -10.19 -1.34
N TRP A 298 -25.98 -8.93 -1.50
CA TRP A 298 -26.60 -8.10 -0.46
C TRP A 298 -28.09 -7.87 -0.72
N GLN A 299 -28.83 -8.91 -1.12
CA GLN A 299 -30.25 -8.92 -0.74
C GLN A 299 -30.31 -8.78 0.79
N PRO A 300 -30.96 -7.73 1.33
CA PRO A 300 -31.04 -7.58 2.77
C PRO A 300 -31.78 -8.79 3.31
N THR A 301 -31.09 -9.67 4.03
CA THR A 301 -31.74 -10.55 4.99
C THR A 301 -32.38 -9.60 6.00
N LEU A 302 -33.65 -9.30 5.76
CA LEU A 302 -34.53 -8.60 6.69
C LEU A 302 -34.27 -9.21 8.07
N ILE A 303 -33.75 -8.37 8.98
CA ILE A 303 -33.75 -8.64 10.40
C ILE A 303 -35.21 -8.83 10.79
N ARG A 304 -35.68 -10.08 10.74
CA ARG A 304 -36.86 -10.51 11.46
C ARG A 304 -36.42 -10.74 12.91
N GLN A 305 -37.19 -10.14 13.80
CA GLN A 305 -37.26 -10.31 15.26
C GLN A 305 -36.59 -9.23 16.10
N ILE A 306 -37.33 -8.13 16.28
CA ILE A 306 -37.63 -7.64 17.63
C ILE A 306 -39.15 -7.38 17.67
N GLY A 307 -39.88 -8.11 18.52
CA GLY A 307 -41.27 -7.80 18.88
C GLY A 307 -42.25 -8.96 18.77
N GLU A 308 -42.27 -9.81 19.80
CA GLU A 308 -43.34 -10.73 20.27
C GLU A 308 -42.58 -11.65 21.24
N THR A 309 -42.51 -11.46 22.57
CA THR A 309 -43.39 -10.91 23.61
C THR A 309 -42.55 -10.33 24.74
#